data_AF-A0A1J1HWH4-F1
#
_entry.id   AF-A0A1J1HWH4-F1
#
_cell.length_a   1.000
_cell.length_b   1.000
_cell.length_c   1.000
_cell.angle_alpha   90.00
_cell.angle_beta   90.00
_cell.angle_gamma   90.00
#
_symmetry.space_group_name_H-M   'P 1'
#
loop_
_entity.id
_entity.type
_entity.pdbx_description
1 polymer ?
#
loop_
_entity_poly.entity_id
_entity_poly.type
_entity_poly.pdbx_seq_one_letter_code
_entity_poly.pdbx_strand_id
1 'polypeptide(L)'
;MGTSVGCAPSPEPLWVNAVVGAIPEGAFNGGYDNGINLILCRALHEGVLIPGKFIPTYGCHVGLGGTEYEKKEFEVYVGSGSWVAGAGSNIPPNAVLGVEPEDGGPVYVCRANHVGSVTIGKLSTQGVCYIPHGWQEHSYTDFEVLTS
;
A
#
# COMPACT_ATOMS: atom_id res chain seq x y z
N MET A 1 27.16 -4.81 -39.18
CA MET A 1 27.82 -4.31 -37.97
C MET A 1 27.16 -2.99 -37.61
N GLY A 2 26.56 -2.73 -36.45
CA GLY A 2 26.17 -3.55 -35.32
C GLY A 2 24.85 -2.99 -34.79
N THR A 3 24.00 -3.84 -34.23
CA THR A 3 22.76 -3.45 -33.56
C THR A 3 23.10 -2.85 -32.21
N SER A 4 22.82 -1.57 -32.00
CA SER A 4 22.84 -0.97 -30.67
C SER A 4 21.69 -1.56 -29.86
N VAL A 5 22.05 -2.31 -28.81
CA VAL A 5 21.15 -2.74 -27.75
C VAL A 5 20.77 -1.47 -26.97
N GLY A 6 19.55 -0.97 -27.20
CA GLY A 6 18.96 0.03 -26.33
C GLY A 6 18.46 -0.66 -25.07
N CYS A 7 19.08 -0.34 -23.93
CA CYS A 7 18.60 -0.68 -22.62
C CYS A 7 17.15 -0.18 -22.50
N ALA A 8 16.16 -1.09 -22.44
CA ALA A 8 14.80 -0.70 -22.10
C ALA A 8 14.83 -0.09 -20.69
N PRO A 9 14.19 1.07 -20.45
CA PRO A 9 14.06 1.57 -19.08
C PRO A 9 13.39 0.47 -18.25
N SER A 10 13.98 0.11 -17.11
CA SER A 10 13.31 -0.72 -16.10
C SER A 10 11.99 -0.03 -15.77
N PRO A 11 10.83 -0.72 -15.80
CA PRO A 11 9.58 -0.07 -15.47
C PRO A 11 9.70 0.50 -14.05
N GLU A 12 9.41 1.80 -13.90
CA GLU A 12 9.26 2.43 -12.59
C GLU A 12 8.30 1.60 -11.73
N PRO A 13 8.43 1.57 -10.39
CA PRO A 13 7.51 0.84 -9.54
C PRO A 13 6.07 1.24 -9.87
N LEU A 14 5.36 0.30 -10.51
CA LEU A 14 4.17 0.62 -11.27
C LEU A 14 2.99 0.21 -10.43
N TRP A 15 2.19 1.19 -10.03
CA TRP A 15 0.82 0.91 -9.64
C TRP A 15 0.08 0.38 -10.87
N VAL A 16 -0.35 -0.88 -10.81
CA VAL A 16 -0.99 -1.57 -11.94
C VAL A 16 -2.43 -1.90 -11.56
N ASN A 17 -3.37 -1.52 -12.42
CA ASN A 17 -4.77 -1.93 -12.30
C ASN A 17 -4.89 -3.45 -12.21
N ALA A 18 -5.65 -3.93 -11.24
CA ALA A 18 -5.84 -5.34 -11.00
C ALA A 18 -7.31 -5.67 -10.73
N VAL A 19 -7.66 -6.94 -10.85
CA VAL A 19 -8.99 -7.46 -10.54
C VAL A 19 -8.87 -8.70 -9.67
N VAL A 20 -9.93 -8.98 -8.89
CA VAL A 20 -10.00 -10.21 -8.10
C VAL A 20 -9.83 -11.42 -9.01
N GLY A 21 -8.89 -12.30 -8.66
CA GLY A 21 -8.58 -13.52 -9.44
C GLY A 21 -7.51 -13.36 -10.53
N ALA A 22 -7.09 -12.13 -10.84
CA ALA A 22 -6.01 -11.86 -11.79
C ALA A 22 -5.08 -10.76 -11.24
N ILE A 23 -4.29 -11.12 -10.22
CA ILE A 23 -3.26 -10.24 -9.65
C ILE A 23 -1.98 -10.34 -10.49
N PRO A 24 -1.39 -9.21 -10.92
CA PRO A 24 -0.12 -9.18 -11.64
C PRO A 24 1.00 -9.96 -10.93
N GLU A 25 1.84 -10.63 -11.72
CA GLU A 25 3.07 -11.24 -11.20
C GLU A 25 4.00 -10.16 -10.63
N GLY A 26 4.66 -10.45 -9.52
CA GLY A 26 5.53 -9.49 -8.83
C GLY A 26 4.77 -8.44 -7.99
N ALA A 27 3.45 -8.60 -7.81
CA ALA A 27 2.72 -7.78 -6.85
C ALA A 27 3.30 -7.94 -5.44
N PHE A 28 3.54 -6.81 -4.78
CA PHE A 28 4.30 -6.77 -3.54
C PHE A 28 3.48 -7.29 -2.36
N ASN A 29 4.03 -8.32 -1.70
CA ASN A 29 3.50 -8.81 -0.44
C ASN A 29 3.94 -7.88 0.70
N GLY A 30 3.00 -7.11 1.24
CA GLY A 30 3.30 -6.14 2.30
C GLY A 30 2.93 -6.61 3.70
N GLY A 31 2.19 -7.72 3.83
CA GLY A 31 1.62 -8.13 5.09
C GLY A 31 1.17 -9.59 5.12
N TYR A 32 0.65 -10.02 6.26
CA TYR A 32 0.23 -11.39 6.46
C TYR A 32 -0.86 -11.48 7.53
N ASP A 33 -1.86 -12.31 7.28
CA ASP A 33 -2.95 -12.58 8.21
C ASP A 33 -3.35 -14.05 8.13
N ASN A 34 -3.17 -14.81 9.21
CA ASN A 34 -3.67 -16.19 9.38
C ASN A 34 -3.45 -17.14 8.19
N GLY A 35 -2.26 -17.17 7.59
CA GLY A 35 -1.98 -18.03 6.42
C GLY A 35 -2.03 -17.30 5.08
N ILE A 36 -2.56 -16.08 5.05
CA ILE A 36 -2.87 -15.35 3.83
C ILE A 36 -1.91 -14.16 3.69
N ASN A 37 -1.24 -14.08 2.54
CA ASN A 37 -0.46 -12.91 2.16
C ASN A 37 -1.39 -11.74 1.86
N LEU A 38 -1.05 -10.56 2.38
CA LEU A 38 -1.76 -9.32 2.10
C LEU A 38 -0.95 -8.53 1.07
N ILE A 39 -1.51 -8.35 -0.12
CA ILE A 39 -0.85 -7.62 -1.20
C ILE A 39 -1.08 -6.12 -1.03
N LEU A 40 -0.05 -5.32 -1.26
CA LEU A 40 -0.17 -3.86 -1.26
C LEU A 40 -1.06 -3.43 -2.42
N CYS A 41 -2.20 -2.84 -2.09
CA CYS A 41 -3.12 -2.23 -3.04
C CYS A 41 -3.37 -0.77 -2.69
N ARG A 42 -3.95 -0.04 -3.63
CA ARG A 42 -4.60 1.24 -3.38
C ARG A 42 -5.89 1.34 -4.18
N ALA A 43 -6.86 2.07 -3.65
CA ALA A 43 -8.16 2.24 -4.30
C ALA A 43 -8.75 3.61 -4.01
N LEU A 44 -9.57 4.12 -4.94
CA LEU A 44 -10.23 5.41 -4.80
C LEU A 44 -11.40 5.31 -3.81
N HIS A 45 -11.44 6.21 -2.83
CA HIS A 45 -12.54 6.35 -1.90
C HIS A 45 -12.74 7.82 -1.53
N GLU A 46 -13.95 8.34 -1.75
CA GLU A 46 -14.30 9.74 -1.46
C GLU A 46 -13.34 10.76 -2.11
N GLY A 47 -12.94 10.49 -3.35
CA GLY A 47 -12.04 11.36 -4.12
C GLY A 47 -10.56 11.21 -3.79
N VAL A 48 -10.21 10.38 -2.79
CA VAL A 48 -8.83 10.16 -2.37
C VAL A 48 -8.42 8.74 -2.71
N LEU A 49 -7.28 8.57 -3.37
CA LEU A 49 -6.68 7.25 -3.56
C LEU A 49 -6.12 6.82 -2.20
N ILE A 50 -6.30 5.58 -1.75
CA ILE A 50 -5.88 5.18 -0.40
C ILE A 50 -5.16 3.84 -0.44
N PRO A 51 -3.92 3.74 0.09
CA PRO A 51 -3.24 2.45 0.22
C PRO A 51 -3.88 1.58 1.31
N GLY A 52 -3.84 0.27 1.09
CA GLY A 52 -4.43 -0.73 1.97
C GLY A 52 -4.00 -2.15 1.63
N LYS A 53 -4.83 -3.12 1.98
CA LYS A 53 -4.56 -4.55 1.83
C LYS A 53 -5.48 -5.18 0.79
N PHE A 54 -4.93 -5.97 -0.12
CA PHE A 54 -5.72 -6.85 -0.95
C PHE A 54 -5.84 -8.23 -0.30
N ILE A 55 -7.06 -8.76 -0.24
CA ILE A 55 -7.37 -10.11 0.22
C ILE A 55 -7.92 -10.90 -0.97
N PRO A 56 -7.39 -12.12 -1.25
CA PRO A 56 -7.98 -13.00 -2.25
C PRO A 56 -9.49 -13.16 -2.07
N THR A 57 -10.23 -13.28 -3.18
CA THR A 57 -11.71 -13.35 -3.23
C THR A 57 -12.45 -12.05 -2.91
N TYR A 58 -11.95 -11.21 -2.00
CA TYR A 58 -12.65 -9.99 -1.59
C TYR A 58 -12.24 -8.77 -2.41
N GLY A 59 -10.96 -8.46 -2.56
CA GLY A 59 -10.51 -7.24 -3.24
C GLY A 59 -9.63 -6.38 -2.35
N CYS A 60 -9.52 -5.09 -2.69
CA CYS A 60 -8.71 -4.13 -1.95
C CYS A 60 -9.53 -3.52 -0.80
N HIS A 61 -8.99 -3.55 0.41
CA HIS A 61 -9.59 -2.96 1.60
C HIS A 61 -8.80 -1.72 1.99
N VAL A 62 -9.50 -0.59 2.12
CA VAL A 62 -8.92 0.71 2.45
C VAL A 62 -9.63 1.34 3.65
N GLY A 63 -8.89 2.09 4.48
CA GLY A 63 -9.43 2.76 5.67
C GLY A 63 -9.64 4.26 5.44
N LEU A 64 -10.78 4.79 5.89
CA LEU A 64 -11.01 6.24 6.00
C LEU A 64 -12.04 6.54 7.10
N GLY A 65 -11.76 7.55 7.92
CA GLY A 65 -12.74 8.07 8.89
C GLY A 65 -13.18 7.05 9.94
N GLY A 66 -12.29 6.13 10.36
CA GLY A 66 -12.62 5.09 11.34
C GLY A 66 -13.25 3.82 10.75
N THR A 67 -13.51 3.76 9.43
CA THR A 67 -14.18 2.63 8.77
C THR A 67 -13.28 2.00 7.69
N GLU A 68 -13.40 0.68 7.52
CA GLU A 68 -12.78 -0.07 6.41
C GLU A 68 -13.80 -0.29 5.27
N TYR A 69 -13.33 -0.16 4.02
CA TYR A 69 -14.15 -0.29 2.83
C TYR A 69 -13.51 -1.26 1.84
N GLU A 70 -14.30 -2.25 1.39
CA GLU A 70 -13.94 -3.15 0.29
C GLU A 70 -14.12 -2.45 -1.06
N LYS A 71 -13.15 -2.60 -1.96
CA LYS A 71 -13.09 -2.01 -3.30
C LYS A 71 -12.77 -3.08 -4.34
N LYS A 72 -13.55 -3.07 -5.43
CA LYS A 72 -13.37 -3.96 -6.58
C LYS A 72 -12.51 -3.35 -7.69
N GLU A 73 -12.45 -2.03 -7.74
CA GLU A 73 -11.58 -1.25 -8.61
C GLU A 73 -10.38 -0.78 -7.77
N PHE A 74 -9.19 -1.26 -8.12
CA PHE A 74 -7.99 -1.00 -7.37
C PHE A 74 -6.74 -1.22 -8.23
N GLU A 75 -5.64 -0.68 -7.74
CA GLU A 75 -4.30 -0.93 -8.27
C GLU A 75 -3.50 -1.71 -7.23
N VAL A 76 -2.55 -2.53 -7.69
CA VAL A 76 -1.54 -3.16 -6.83
C VAL A 76 -0.17 -2.59 -7.15
N TYR A 77 0.69 -2.53 -6.14
CA TYR A 77 2.08 -2.14 -6.33
C TYR A 77 2.87 -3.35 -6.84
N VAL A 78 3.46 -3.23 -8.03
CA VAL A 78 4.32 -4.26 -8.63
C VAL A 78 5.78 -3.81 -8.54
N GLY A 79 6.59 -4.57 -7.81
CA GLY A 79 7.99 -4.25 -7.62
C GLY A 79 8.53 -4.70 -6.27
N SER A 80 9.67 -4.13 -5.89
CA SER A 80 10.33 -4.36 -4.61
C SER A 80 10.19 -3.15 -3.69
N GLY A 81 10.48 -3.39 -2.41
CA GLY A 81 10.54 -2.37 -1.38
C GLY A 81 11.07 -2.98 -0.08
N SER A 82 11.50 -2.11 0.83
CA SER A 82 11.97 -2.48 2.16
C SER A 82 11.15 -1.77 3.22
N TRP A 83 10.92 -2.45 4.34
CA TRP A 83 10.21 -1.89 5.48
C TRP A 83 11.21 -1.27 6.45
N VAL A 84 11.00 -0.01 6.80
CA VAL A 84 11.83 0.76 7.72
C VAL A 84 10.98 1.15 8.93
N ALA A 85 11.51 1.02 10.14
CA ALA A 85 10.80 1.46 11.34
C ALA A 85 10.40 2.94 11.24
N GLY A 86 9.13 3.23 11.54
CA GLY A 86 8.62 4.59 11.59
C GLY A 86 9.20 5.37 12.75
N ALA A 87 9.35 6.69 12.56
CA ALA A 87 9.87 7.60 13.58
C ALA A 87 8.96 8.84 13.71
N GLY A 88 7.72 8.59 14.13
CA GLY A 88 6.69 9.64 14.20
C GLY A 88 6.49 10.30 12.84
N SER A 89 6.51 11.63 12.80
CA SER A 89 6.34 12.40 11.56
C SER A 89 7.58 12.45 10.65
N ASN A 90 8.69 11.80 11.03
CA ASN A 90 9.89 11.76 10.21
C ASN A 90 9.75 10.69 9.12
N ILE A 91 9.23 11.09 7.95
CA ILE A 91 9.07 10.22 6.80
C ILE A 91 10.44 9.93 6.18
N PRO A 92 10.84 8.65 6.03
CA PRO A 92 12.13 8.30 5.42
C PRO A 92 12.27 8.83 3.99
N PRO A 93 13.51 9.14 3.53
CA PRO A 93 13.78 9.34 2.12
C PRO A 93 13.31 8.13 1.30
N ASN A 94 12.80 8.37 0.10
CA ASN A 94 12.29 7.34 -0.81
C ASN A 94 11.11 6.52 -0.26
N ALA A 95 10.34 7.06 0.70
CA ALA A 95 9.09 6.46 1.11
C ALA A 95 8.14 6.31 -0.08
N VAL A 96 7.57 5.11 -0.24
CA VAL A 96 6.65 4.81 -1.33
C VAL A 96 5.36 5.60 -1.14
N LEU A 97 5.05 6.40 -2.16
CA LEU A 97 3.87 7.23 -2.19
C LEU A 97 2.65 6.38 -2.57
N GLY A 98 1.66 6.36 -1.68
CA GLY A 98 0.37 5.72 -1.96
C GLY A 98 -0.53 6.59 -2.83
N VAL A 99 -0.40 7.91 -2.72
CA VAL A 99 -1.32 8.92 -3.29
C VAL A 99 -0.53 10.11 -3.77
N GLU A 100 -0.73 10.51 -5.03
CA GLU A 100 -0.15 11.77 -5.51
C GLU A 100 -0.75 12.97 -4.75
N PRO A 101 0.07 13.98 -4.43
CA PRO A 101 -0.38 15.09 -3.61
C PRO A 101 -1.26 16.06 -4.42
N GLU A 102 -2.58 15.88 -4.41
CA GLU A 102 -3.59 16.93 -4.67
C GLU A 102 -4.82 16.72 -3.75
N ASP A 103 -5.43 17.83 -3.29
CA ASP A 103 -6.62 17.85 -2.40
C ASP A 103 -6.60 16.91 -1.17
N GLY A 104 -5.50 16.93 -0.40
CA GLY A 104 -5.41 16.17 0.87
C GLY A 104 -4.00 15.97 1.44
N GLY A 105 -2.97 16.26 0.62
CA GLY A 105 -1.57 16.07 0.97
C GLY A 105 -1.06 14.65 0.66
N PRO A 106 0.27 14.44 0.66
CA PRO A 106 0.85 13.15 0.35
C PRO A 106 0.50 12.13 1.45
N VAL A 107 0.17 10.91 1.01
CA VAL A 107 -0.08 9.78 1.89
C VAL A 107 0.85 8.65 1.48
N TYR A 108 1.64 8.17 2.44
CA TYR A 108 2.64 7.12 2.21
C TYR A 108 2.10 5.75 2.61
N VAL A 109 2.80 4.71 2.17
CA VAL A 109 2.48 3.33 2.55
C VAL A 109 3.14 3.00 3.89
N CYS A 110 2.35 2.51 4.84
CA CYS A 110 2.84 1.92 6.08
C CYS A 110 2.26 0.53 6.31
N ARG A 111 2.77 -0.16 7.33
CA ARG A 111 2.13 -1.32 7.92
C ARG A 111 2.27 -1.32 9.44
N ALA A 112 1.37 -2.00 10.12
CA ALA A 112 1.40 -2.17 11.57
C ALA A 112 0.97 -3.58 11.99
N ASN A 113 1.38 -3.99 13.19
CA ASN A 113 0.93 -5.23 13.80
C ASN A 113 -0.47 -5.04 14.41
N HIS A 114 -1.42 -5.92 14.10
CA HIS A 114 -2.77 -5.91 14.67
C HIS A 114 -3.29 -7.32 14.86
N VAL A 115 -3.53 -7.73 16.11
CA VAL A 115 -4.18 -9.01 16.46
C VAL A 115 -3.58 -10.21 15.70
N GLY A 116 -2.25 -10.32 15.69
CA GLY A 116 -1.53 -11.41 15.01
C GLY A 116 -1.39 -11.28 13.50
N SER A 117 -1.92 -10.21 12.90
CA SER A 117 -1.66 -9.81 11.52
C SER A 117 -0.59 -8.72 11.41
N VAL A 118 0.06 -8.65 10.26
CA VAL A 118 0.83 -7.49 9.80
C VAL A 118 0.05 -6.88 8.66
N THR A 119 -0.55 -5.72 8.87
CA THR A 119 -1.52 -5.14 7.94
C THR A 119 -1.01 -3.82 7.35
N ILE A 120 -1.19 -3.68 6.03
CA ILE A 120 -0.81 -2.52 5.24
C ILE A 120 -1.89 -1.45 5.31
N GLY A 121 -1.48 -0.18 5.34
CA GLY A 121 -2.38 0.95 5.36
C GLY A 121 -1.72 2.25 4.95
N LYS A 122 -2.29 3.36 5.43
CA LYS A 122 -1.90 4.72 5.05
C LYS A 122 -1.18 5.44 6.18
N LEU A 123 -0.08 6.11 5.85
CA LEU A 123 0.66 6.94 6.78
C LEU A 123 0.30 8.41 6.58
N SER A 124 -0.17 9.05 7.65
CA SER A 124 -0.36 10.50 7.66
C SER A 124 0.97 11.22 7.83
N THR A 125 1.02 12.47 7.38
CA THR A 125 2.16 13.38 7.62
C THR A 125 2.38 13.71 9.10
N GLN A 126 1.41 13.40 9.97
CA GLN A 126 1.52 13.53 11.43
C GLN A 126 2.20 12.31 12.09
N GLY A 127 2.58 11.29 11.32
CA GLY A 127 3.27 10.12 11.86
C GLY A 127 2.34 9.10 12.51
N VAL A 128 1.13 8.96 11.97
CA VAL A 128 0.18 7.92 12.40
C VAL A 128 -0.11 7.01 11.23
N CYS A 129 0.12 5.71 11.42
CA CYS A 129 -0.26 4.68 10.46
C CYS A 129 -1.70 4.24 10.73
N TYR A 130 -2.56 4.29 9.72
CA TYR A 130 -3.94 3.85 9.78
C TYR A 130 -4.12 2.60 8.93
N ILE A 131 -4.58 1.51 9.54
CA ILE A 131 -4.78 0.23 8.85
C ILE A 131 -6.26 -0.16 8.82
N PRO A 132 -6.76 -0.71 7.70
CA PRO A 132 -8.10 -1.30 7.64
C PRO A 132 -8.09 -2.72 8.21
N HIS A 133 -8.96 -3.02 9.18
CA HIS A 133 -9.16 -4.38 9.68
C HIS A 133 -10.51 -4.56 10.40
N GLY A 134 -11.22 -5.64 10.07
CA GLY A 134 -12.46 -6.02 10.75
C GLY A 134 -13.57 -4.99 10.61
N TRP A 135 -13.69 -4.36 9.44
CA TRP A 135 -14.64 -3.29 9.11
C TRP A 135 -14.35 -1.94 9.78
N GLN A 136 -13.19 -1.81 10.41
CA GLN A 136 -12.77 -0.59 11.10
C GLN A 136 -11.39 -0.12 10.62
N GLU A 137 -11.14 1.18 10.72
CA GLU A 137 -9.81 1.77 10.58
C GLU A 137 -9.17 1.91 11.97
N HIS A 138 -7.97 1.37 12.15
CA HIS A 138 -7.23 1.38 13.41
C HIS A 138 -5.96 2.22 13.26
N SER A 139 -5.58 2.98 14.29
CA SER A 139 -4.42 3.86 14.28
C SER A 139 -3.26 3.32 15.12
N TYR A 140 -2.03 3.51 14.63
CA TYR A 140 -0.79 3.06 15.26
C TYR A 140 0.30 4.12 15.18
N THR A 141 1.06 4.24 16.27
CA THR A 141 2.31 5.01 16.33
C THR A 141 3.55 4.12 16.29
N ASP A 142 3.39 2.80 16.45
CA ASP A 142 4.39 1.78 16.18
C ASP A 142 4.06 1.12 14.83
N PHE A 143 4.87 1.42 13.81
CA PHE A 143 4.63 1.04 12.43
C PHE A 143 5.93 0.98 11.64
N GLU A 144 5.87 0.41 10.45
CA GLU A 144 6.94 0.47 9.45
C GLU A 144 6.45 1.24 8.22
N VAL A 145 7.36 1.95 7.56
CA VAL A 145 7.14 2.68 6.32
C VAL A 145 7.79 1.92 5.17
N LEU A 146 7.09 1.80 4.04
CA LEU A 146 7.65 1.18 2.85
C LEU A 146 8.57 2.18 2.13
N THR A 147 9.77 1.76 1.74
CA THR A 147 10.74 2.55 0.95
C THR A 147 11.20 1.77 -0.29
N SER A 148 11.44 2.45 -1.41
CA SER A 148 11.90 1.85 -2.68
C SER A 148 13.14 2.54 -3.25
#